data_AF-W6L9I2-F1
#
_entry.id   AF-W6L9I2-F1
#
_cell.length_a   1.000
_cell.length_b   1.000
_cell.length_c   1.000
_cell.angle_alpha   90.00
_cell.angle_beta   90.00
_cell.angle_gamma   90.00
#
_symmetry.space_group_name_H-M   'P 1'
#
loop_
_entity.id
_entity.type
_entity.pdbx_description
1 polymer ?
#
loop_
_entity_poly.entity_id
_entity_poly.type
_entity_poly.pdbx_seq_one_letter_code
_entity_poly.pdbx_strand_id
1 'polypeptide(L)'
;MDDDTLLEERINANVLQYPKHLLSLVALITSLQPVYFSHAINGVEWGQSINALFYVLVTLFTTYTLTQVYIVMVDSEFWSRQRHFTEGTEKDEKLLRRLRLQVAVGYTLFFVNGVFFLMCTCLMTYIFRHTDPLTAYVLSPSLTSALLLYIAHKNKEICQRRLRRHK
;
A
#
# COMPACT_ATOMS: atom_id res chain seq x y z
N MET A 1 -33.55 -20.85 13.67
CA MET A 1 -32.71 -20.04 12.77
C MET A 1 -31.30 -20.29 13.23
N ASP A 2 -30.52 -20.97 12.40
CA ASP A 2 -29.21 -21.51 12.77
C ASP A 2 -28.23 -20.38 13.07
N ASP A 3 -27.62 -20.42 14.26
CA ASP A 3 -26.54 -19.51 14.66
C ASP A 3 -25.40 -19.48 13.62
N ASP A 4 -25.19 -20.59 12.90
CA ASP A 4 -24.20 -20.69 11.81
C ASP A 4 -24.55 -19.79 10.63
N THR A 5 -25.84 -19.64 10.28
CA THR A 5 -26.27 -18.73 9.21
C THR A 5 -26.12 -17.26 9.60
N LEU A 6 -26.37 -16.93 10.88
CA LEU A 6 -26.11 -15.59 11.44
C LEU A 6 -24.61 -15.30 11.52
N LEU A 7 -23.79 -16.29 11.86
CA LEU A 7 -22.33 -16.21 11.85
C LEU A 7 -21.79 -16.01 10.44
N GLU A 8 -22.27 -16.76 9.46
CA GLU A 8 -21.89 -16.59 8.05
C GLU A 8 -22.32 -15.23 7.51
N GLU A 9 -23.54 -14.75 7.81
CA GLU A 9 -23.97 -13.39 7.44
C GLU A 9 -23.10 -12.32 8.10
N ARG A 10 -22.74 -12.48 9.39
CA ARG A 10 -21.85 -11.55 10.10
C ARG A 10 -20.41 -11.60 9.56
N ILE A 11 -19.94 -12.76 9.12
CA ILE A 11 -18.62 -12.94 8.51
C ILE A 11 -18.63 -12.33 7.11
N ASN A 12 -19.62 -12.62 6.27
CA ASN A 12 -19.76 -12.05 4.92
C ASN A 12 -19.99 -10.53 4.98
N ALA A 13 -20.78 -10.06 5.94
CA ALA A 13 -20.95 -8.64 6.22
C ALA A 13 -19.67 -7.99 6.75
N ASN A 14 -18.62 -8.72 7.09
CA ASN A 14 -17.31 -8.18 7.47
C ASN A 14 -16.25 -8.34 6.37
N VAL A 15 -16.53 -9.02 5.26
CA VAL A 15 -15.59 -9.16 4.14
C VAL A 15 -15.58 -7.89 3.30
N LEU A 16 -14.43 -7.22 3.26
CA LEU A 16 -14.18 -6.10 2.35
C LEU A 16 -14.00 -6.61 0.92
N GLN A 17 -15.04 -6.50 0.10
CA GLN A 17 -14.90 -6.76 -1.34
C GLN A 17 -14.36 -5.53 -2.05
N TYR A 18 -13.04 -5.46 -2.23
CA TYR A 18 -12.40 -4.52 -3.16
C TYR A 18 -11.53 -5.26 -4.18
N PRO A 19 -11.43 -4.75 -5.42
CA PRO A 19 -10.61 -5.36 -6.47
C PRO A 19 -9.11 -5.23 -6.14
N LYS A 20 -8.55 -6.22 -5.46
CA LYS A 20 -7.12 -6.27 -5.08
C LYS A 20 -6.16 -6.16 -6.27
N HIS A 21 -6.60 -6.61 -7.45
CA HIS A 21 -5.82 -6.51 -8.70
C HIS A 21 -5.59 -5.05 -9.13
N LEU A 22 -6.53 -4.13 -8.86
CA LEU A 22 -6.32 -2.71 -9.16
C LEU A 22 -5.23 -2.11 -8.27
N LEU A 23 -5.13 -2.52 -7.00
CA LEU A 23 -4.05 -2.08 -6.11
C LEU A 23 -2.69 -2.58 -6.57
N SER A 24 -2.62 -3.81 -7.09
CA SER A 24 -1.39 -4.35 -7.68
C SER A 24 -0.97 -3.58 -8.93
N LEU A 25 -1.92 -3.18 -9.78
CA LEU A 25 -1.65 -2.37 -10.96
C LEU A 25 -1.12 -0.98 -10.55
N VAL A 26 -1.73 -0.34 -9.55
CA VAL A 26 -1.22 0.94 -9.02
C VAL A 26 0.18 0.76 -8.43
N ALA A 27 0.43 -0.30 -7.66
CA ALA A 27 1.76 -0.60 -7.13
C ALA A 27 2.82 -0.78 -8.22
N LEU A 28 2.43 -1.39 -9.36
CA LEU A 28 3.31 -1.55 -10.52
C LEU A 28 3.63 -0.22 -11.20
N ILE A 29 2.64 0.66 -11.35
CA ILE A 29 2.88 2.00 -11.91
C ILE A 29 3.83 2.80 -10.99
N THR A 30 3.61 2.75 -9.68
CA THR A 30 4.43 3.46 -8.70
C THR A 30 5.86 2.93 -8.64
N SER A 31 6.07 1.62 -8.77
CA SER A 31 7.40 1.00 -8.73
C SER A 31 8.27 1.32 -9.95
N LEU A 32 7.69 1.82 -11.04
CA LEU A 32 8.45 2.30 -12.20
C LEU A 32 9.13 3.66 -11.96
N GLN A 33 8.68 4.45 -10.99
CA GLN A 33 9.30 5.73 -10.66
C GLN A 33 10.81 5.61 -10.38
N PRO A 34 11.29 4.76 -9.45
CA PRO A 34 12.72 4.62 -9.18
C PRO A 34 13.51 4.12 -10.41
N VAL A 35 12.88 3.32 -11.29
CA VAL A 35 13.49 2.88 -12.55
C VAL A 35 13.73 4.08 -13.46
N TYR A 36 12.71 4.92 -13.62
CA TYR A 36 12.81 6.16 -14.39
C TYR A 36 13.91 7.07 -13.86
N PHE A 37 13.97 7.28 -12.53
CA PHE A 37 15.02 8.09 -11.90
C PHE A 37 16.42 7.51 -12.14
N SER A 38 16.61 6.20 -11.97
CA SER A 38 17.90 5.54 -12.19
C SER A 38 18.35 5.64 -13.64
N HIS A 39 17.45 5.47 -14.60
CA HIS A 39 17.80 5.54 -16.00
C HIS A 39 18.04 6.99 -16.46
N ALA A 40 17.09 7.89 -16.19
CA ALA A 40 17.10 9.25 -16.72
C ALA A 40 18.09 10.19 -16.01
N ILE A 41 18.33 10.00 -14.71
CA ILE A 41 19.18 10.90 -13.91
C ILE A 41 20.57 10.30 -13.70
N ASN A 42 20.62 9.02 -13.33
CA ASN A 42 21.89 8.36 -13.00
C ASN A 42 22.58 7.70 -14.21
N GLY A 43 21.96 7.75 -15.40
CA GLY A 43 22.56 7.27 -16.64
C GLY A 43 22.79 5.76 -16.69
N VAL A 44 22.08 4.97 -15.87
CA VAL A 44 22.21 3.51 -15.88
C VAL A 44 21.55 2.97 -17.15
N GLU A 45 22.35 2.36 -18.02
CA GLU A 45 21.90 1.90 -19.34
C GLU A 45 21.13 0.57 -19.26
N TRP A 46 20.03 0.49 -20.03
CA TRP A 46 19.25 -0.73 -20.23
C TRP A 46 19.95 -1.79 -21.08
N GLY A 47 20.91 -1.38 -21.91
CA GLY A 47 21.62 -2.27 -22.82
C GLY A 47 22.48 -3.31 -22.11
N GLN A 48 22.84 -3.07 -20.85
CA GLN A 48 23.56 -4.03 -20.02
C GLN A 48 22.59 -5.00 -19.36
N SER A 49 22.75 -6.30 -19.66
CA SER A 49 21.88 -7.38 -19.18
C SER A 49 21.76 -7.44 -17.65
N ILE A 50 22.84 -7.08 -16.94
CA ILE A 50 22.89 -7.04 -15.48
C ILE A 50 21.94 -5.95 -14.95
N ASN A 51 21.97 -4.75 -15.53
CA ASN A 51 21.11 -3.65 -15.11
C ASN A 51 19.64 -3.95 -15.41
N ALA A 52 19.35 -4.53 -16.57
CA ALA A 52 18.00 -4.96 -16.93
C ALA A 52 17.44 -5.99 -15.93
N LEU A 53 18.27 -6.96 -15.51
CA LEU A 53 17.90 -7.93 -14.49
C LEU A 53 17.61 -7.26 -13.14
N PHE A 54 18.44 -6.31 -12.70
CA PHE A 54 18.19 -5.55 -11.48
C PHE A 54 16.91 -4.69 -11.57
N TYR A 55 16.64 -4.08 -12.72
CA TYR A 55 15.40 -3.33 -12.93
C TYR A 55 14.17 -4.20 -12.75
N VAL A 56 14.16 -5.39 -13.36
CA VAL A 56 13.03 -6.32 -13.21
C VAL A 56 12.89 -6.78 -11.76
N LEU A 57 13.98 -7.22 -11.12
CA LEU A 57 13.94 -7.74 -9.75
C LEU A 57 13.47 -6.69 -8.74
N VAL A 58 14.05 -5.48 -8.78
CA VAL A 58 13.69 -4.41 -7.85
C VAL A 58 12.26 -3.94 -8.10
N THR A 59 11.83 -3.85 -9.36
CA THR A 59 10.44 -3.47 -9.70
C THR A 59 9.44 -4.51 -9.19
N LEU A 60 9.71 -5.81 -9.38
CA LEU A 60 8.83 -6.87 -8.86
C LEU A 60 8.78 -6.86 -7.33
N PHE A 61 9.94 -6.74 -6.67
CA PHE A 61 10.03 -6.70 -5.22
C PHE A 61 9.28 -5.50 -4.62
N THR A 62 9.47 -4.32 -5.19
CA THR A 62 8.81 -3.09 -4.73
C THR A 62 7.32 -3.12 -5.00
N THR A 63 6.89 -3.63 -6.17
CA THR A 63 5.48 -3.85 -6.50
C THR A 63 4.81 -4.78 -5.49
N TYR A 64 5.44 -5.92 -5.19
CA TYR A 64 4.94 -6.87 -4.21
C TYR A 64 4.78 -6.21 -2.83
N THR A 65 5.82 -5.52 -2.37
CA THR A 65 5.83 -4.86 -1.06
C THR A 65 4.78 -3.77 -0.97
N LEU A 66 4.68 -2.90 -1.99
CA LEU A 66 3.68 -1.85 -2.06
C LEU A 66 2.25 -2.42 -2.10
N THR A 67 2.03 -3.53 -2.82
CA THR A 67 0.73 -4.21 -2.84
C THR A 67 0.32 -4.64 -1.43
N GLN A 68 1.25 -5.22 -0.66
CA GLN A 68 0.99 -5.59 0.74
C GLN A 68 0.70 -4.37 1.61
N VAL A 69 1.46 -3.28 1.45
CA VAL A 69 1.22 -2.00 2.14
C VAL A 69 -0.20 -1.50 1.86
N TYR A 70 -0.61 -1.46 0.59
CA TYR A 70 -1.94 -1.00 0.21
C TYR A 70 -3.04 -1.84 0.85
N ILE A 71 -2.94 -3.17 0.77
CA ILE A 71 -3.93 -4.08 1.37
C ILE A 71 -4.05 -3.82 2.88
N VAL A 72 -2.91 -3.81 3.58
CA VAL A 72 -2.89 -3.63 5.04
C VAL A 72 -3.42 -2.26 5.45
N MET A 73 -3.03 -1.20 4.74
CA MET A 73 -3.47 0.16 5.05
C MET A 73 -4.95 0.36 4.75
N VAL A 74 -5.45 -0.09 3.60
CA VAL A 74 -6.88 0.01 3.23
C VAL A 74 -7.74 -0.69 4.28
N ASP A 75 -7.38 -1.91 4.66
CA ASP A 75 -8.10 -2.65 5.69
C ASP A 75 -8.05 -1.88 7.02
N SER A 76 -6.88 -1.43 7.46
CA SER A 76 -6.74 -0.72 8.75
C SER A 76 -7.51 0.60 8.82
N GLU A 77 -7.56 1.37 7.73
CA GLU A 77 -8.33 2.62 7.62
C GLU A 77 -9.83 2.37 7.58
N PHE A 78 -10.26 1.32 6.87
CA PHE A 78 -11.66 0.94 6.86
C PHE A 78 -12.15 0.57 8.27
N TRP A 79 -11.43 -0.32 8.96
CA TRP A 79 -11.80 -0.79 10.30
C TRP A 79 -11.66 0.29 11.39
N SER A 80 -10.68 1.19 11.24
CA SER A 80 -10.54 2.39 12.07
C SER A 80 -11.82 3.22 12.12
N ARG A 81 -12.56 3.30 11.01
CA ARG A 81 -13.76 4.13 10.85
C ARG A 81 -15.06 3.38 11.15
N GLN A 82 -15.00 2.13 11.62
CA GLN A 82 -16.18 1.29 11.87
C GLN A 82 -17.12 1.85 12.97
N ARG A 83 -16.61 2.68 13.89
CA ARG A 83 -17.41 3.26 14.98
C ARG A 83 -18.57 4.15 14.54
N HIS A 84 -18.55 4.68 13.32
CA HIS A 84 -19.60 5.55 12.76
C HIS A 84 -20.63 4.79 11.90
N PHE A 85 -20.79 3.47 12.10
CA PHE A 85 -21.65 2.61 11.26
C PHE A 85 -22.99 2.25 11.91
N THR A 86 -23.09 2.24 13.24
CA THR A 86 -24.30 1.78 13.96
C THR A 86 -25.46 2.78 13.99
N GLU A 87 -25.38 3.89 13.24
CA GLU A 87 -26.34 5.00 13.32
C GLU A 87 -27.27 5.14 12.09
N GLY A 88 -27.10 4.32 11.03
CA GLY A 88 -27.84 4.44 9.77
C GLY A 88 -28.87 3.34 9.48
N THR A 89 -29.88 3.63 8.67
CA THR A 89 -30.90 2.68 8.18
C THR A 89 -30.28 1.68 7.18
N GLU A 90 -30.68 0.39 7.20
CA GLU A 90 -30.06 -0.73 6.44
C GLU A 90 -29.84 -0.48 4.93
N LYS A 91 -30.71 0.31 4.28
CA LYS A 91 -30.57 0.64 2.85
C LYS A 91 -29.43 1.62 2.55
N ASP A 92 -29.15 2.55 3.46
CA ASP A 92 -28.08 3.53 3.31
C ASP A 92 -26.72 2.96 3.73
N GLU A 93 -26.72 1.94 4.58
CA GLU A 93 -25.51 1.31 5.11
C GLU A 93 -24.61 0.74 3.99
N LYS A 94 -25.20 0.10 2.97
CA LYS A 94 -24.45 -0.44 1.83
C LYS A 94 -23.79 0.67 0.99
N LEU A 95 -24.49 1.78 0.80
CA LEU A 95 -24.00 2.91 0.01
C LEU A 95 -22.93 3.70 0.78
N LEU A 96 -23.17 3.99 2.06
CA LEU A 96 -22.19 4.57 2.98
C LEU A 96 -20.92 3.74 3.08
N ARG A 97 -21.04 2.41 3.10
CA ARG A 97 -19.89 1.50 3.12
C ARG A 97 -19.04 1.60 1.86
N ARG A 98 -19.66 1.66 0.66
CA ARG A 98 -18.95 1.83 -0.61
C ARG A 98 -18.23 3.18 -0.69
N LEU A 99 -18.92 4.26 -0.34
CA LEU A 99 -18.33 5.62 -0.33
C LEU A 99 -17.14 5.71 0.62
N ARG A 100 -17.25 5.14 1.82
CA ARG A 100 -16.13 5.14 2.79
C ARG A 100 -14.98 4.25 2.34
N LEU A 101 -15.26 3.11 1.72
CA LEU A 101 -14.22 2.28 1.09
C LEU A 101 -13.47 3.06 0.01
N GLN A 102 -14.19 3.82 -0.83
CA GLN A 102 -13.57 4.67 -1.85
C GLN A 102 -12.70 5.77 -1.22
N VAL A 103 -13.16 6.40 -0.13
CA VAL A 103 -12.36 7.41 0.60
C VAL A 103 -11.13 6.79 1.26
N ALA A 104 -11.26 5.62 1.89
CA ALA A 104 -10.14 4.91 2.51
C ALA A 104 -9.10 4.49 1.45
N VAL A 105 -9.56 3.95 0.31
CA VAL A 105 -8.68 3.62 -0.82
C VAL A 105 -8.01 4.88 -1.37
N GLY A 106 -8.75 5.96 -1.60
CA GLY A 106 -8.18 7.22 -2.10
C GLY A 106 -7.13 7.80 -1.16
N TYR A 107 -7.41 7.85 0.14
CA TYR A 107 -6.47 8.36 1.14
C TYR A 107 -5.21 7.51 1.23
N THR A 108 -5.36 6.18 1.30
CA THR A 108 -4.21 5.25 1.37
C THR A 108 -3.37 5.30 0.11
N LEU A 109 -3.98 5.35 -1.08
CA LEU A 109 -3.28 5.52 -2.34
C LEU A 109 -2.49 6.83 -2.36
N PHE A 110 -3.12 7.95 -1.98
CA PHE A 110 -2.44 9.25 -1.94
C PHE A 110 -1.28 9.25 -0.93
N PHE A 111 -1.51 8.75 0.28
CA PHE A 111 -0.51 8.74 1.34
C PHE A 111 0.69 7.85 0.99
N VAL A 112 0.45 6.60 0.61
CA VAL A 112 1.52 5.64 0.29
C VAL A 112 2.31 6.11 -0.93
N ASN A 113 1.65 6.55 -2.00
CA ASN A 113 2.33 7.06 -3.18
C ASN A 113 3.10 8.34 -2.88
N GLY A 114 2.50 9.29 -2.15
CA GLY A 114 3.15 10.55 -1.80
C GLY A 114 4.40 10.33 -0.94
N VAL A 115 4.29 9.52 0.11
CA VAL A 115 5.44 9.17 0.96
C VAL A 115 6.50 8.40 0.16
N PHE A 116 6.10 7.42 -0.65
CA PHE A 116 7.03 6.67 -1.48
C PHE A 116 7.77 7.59 -2.44
N PHE A 117 7.05 8.45 -3.15
CA PHE A 117 7.62 9.40 -4.11
C PHE A 117 8.63 10.34 -3.43
N LEU A 118 8.24 10.99 -2.33
CA LEU A 118 9.07 11.96 -1.64
C LEU A 118 10.32 11.32 -1.03
N MET A 119 10.14 10.20 -0.31
CA MET A 119 11.24 9.52 0.35
C MET A 119 12.20 8.87 -0.65
N CYS A 120 11.67 8.19 -1.67
CA CYS A 120 12.48 7.53 -2.68
C CYS A 120 13.28 8.56 -3.50
N THR A 121 12.66 9.67 -3.88
CA THR A 121 13.35 10.78 -4.57
C THR A 121 14.43 11.37 -3.67
N CYS A 122 14.12 11.69 -2.41
CA CYS A 122 15.09 12.25 -1.45
C CYS A 122 16.29 11.30 -1.25
N LEU A 123 16.04 10.00 -1.09
CA LEU A 123 17.08 8.99 -0.97
C LEU A 123 17.97 8.94 -2.22
N MET A 124 17.37 8.91 -3.41
CA MET A 124 18.12 8.83 -4.68
C MET A 124 18.91 10.11 -5.00
N THR A 125 18.31 11.29 -4.81
CA THR A 125 18.91 12.55 -5.29
C THR A 125 19.80 13.23 -4.27
N TYR A 126 19.60 12.96 -2.98
CA TYR A 126 20.28 13.65 -1.88
C TYR A 126 21.18 12.70 -1.08
N ILE A 127 20.62 11.64 -0.49
CA ILE A 127 21.36 10.76 0.43
C ILE A 127 22.37 9.89 -0.33
N PHE A 128 21.93 9.25 -1.41
CA PHE A 128 22.75 8.34 -2.20
C PHE A 128 23.37 9.00 -3.43
N ARG A 129 23.39 10.33 -3.48
CA ARG A 129 23.93 11.09 -4.63
C ARG A 129 25.39 10.74 -4.94
N HIS A 130 26.18 10.47 -3.90
CA HIS A 130 27.61 10.18 -4.02
C HIS A 130 27.94 8.68 -4.00
N THR A 131 26.94 7.81 -3.88
CA THR A 131 27.14 6.36 -3.97
C THR A 131 26.96 5.86 -5.40
N ASP A 132 27.43 4.64 -5.67
CA ASP A 132 27.22 4.00 -6.96
C ASP A 132 25.73 4.04 -7.37
N PRO A 133 25.42 4.42 -8.62
CA PRO A 133 24.06 4.67 -9.07
C PRO A 133 23.16 3.43 -9.02
N LEU A 134 23.76 2.24 -9.18
CA LEU A 134 23.08 0.96 -9.06
C LEU A 134 22.74 0.65 -7.59
N THR A 135 23.66 0.92 -6.67
CA THR A 135 23.45 0.76 -5.23
C THR A 135 22.38 1.73 -4.72
N ALA A 136 22.44 2.99 -5.16
CA ALA A 136 21.40 4.00 -4.90
C ALA A 136 20.02 3.54 -5.41
N TYR A 137 19.98 2.94 -6.61
CA TYR A 137 18.77 2.40 -7.21
C TYR A 137 18.17 1.22 -6.44
N VAL A 138 18.99 0.28 -5.96
CA VAL A 138 18.50 -0.87 -5.22
C VAL A 138 18.03 -0.47 -3.82
N LEU A 139 18.84 0.34 -3.11
CA LEU A 139 18.59 0.66 -1.71
C LEU A 139 17.42 1.63 -1.51
N SER A 140 17.30 2.66 -2.33
CA SER A 140 16.28 3.71 -2.12
C SER A 140 14.84 3.17 -2.10
N PRO A 141 14.33 2.50 -3.14
CA PRO A 141 12.97 1.99 -3.14
C PRO A 141 12.80 0.80 -2.18
N SER A 142 13.84 0.00 -1.93
CA SER A 142 13.80 -1.09 -0.95
C SER A 142 13.63 -0.59 0.48
N LEU A 143 14.42 0.41 0.89
CA LEU A 143 14.29 1.05 2.21
C LEU A 143 12.95 1.77 2.36
N THR A 144 12.53 2.47 1.32
CA THR A 144 11.26 3.22 1.34
C THR A 144 10.07 2.28 1.47
N SER A 145 10.06 1.19 0.70
CA SER A 145 8.99 0.18 0.74
C SER A 145 8.99 -0.60 2.05
N ALA A 146 10.16 -0.96 2.60
CA ALA A 146 10.26 -1.59 3.92
C ALA A 146 9.76 -0.68 5.05
N LEU A 147 10.07 0.62 5.00
CA LEU A 147 9.57 1.61 5.95
C LEU A 147 8.04 1.72 5.88
N LEU A 148 7.48 1.80 4.67
CA LEU A 148 6.04 1.84 4.47
C LEU A 148 5.35 0.56 4.98
N LEU A 149 5.98 -0.61 4.76
CA LEU A 149 5.48 -1.88 5.29
C LEU A 149 5.47 -1.90 6.81
N TYR A 150 6.53 -1.39 7.44
CA TYR A 150 6.59 -1.25 8.89
C TYR A 150 5.48 -0.34 9.41
N ILE A 151 5.27 0.83 8.80
CA ILE A 151 4.20 1.77 9.16
C ILE A 151 2.82 1.11 8.99
N ALA A 152 2.60 0.38 7.90
CA ALA A 152 1.36 -0.32 7.64
C ALA A 152 1.06 -1.38 8.73
N HIS A 153 2.05 -2.19 9.10
CA HIS A 153 1.90 -3.15 10.19
C HIS A 153 1.64 -2.49 11.54
N LYS A 154 2.31 -1.37 11.84
CA LYS A 154 2.06 -0.61 13.07
C LYS A 154 0.65 -0.03 13.11
N ASN A 155 0.14 0.50 11.99
CA ASN A 155 -1.25 0.95 11.90
C ASN A 155 -2.23 -0.19 12.13
N LYS A 156 -1.97 -1.38 11.57
CA LYS A 156 -2.79 -2.57 11.81
C LYS A 156 -2.78 -2.99 13.29
N GLU A 157 -1.61 -3.02 13.94
CA GLU A 157 -1.50 -3.32 15.37
C GLU A 157 -2.30 -2.32 16.22
N ILE A 158 -2.18 -1.02 15.94
CA ILE A 158 -2.92 0.03 16.65
C ILE A 158 -4.43 -0.13 16.46
N CYS A 159 -4.87 -0.39 15.23
CA CYS A 159 -6.27 -0.65 14.91
C CYS A 159 -6.80 -1.85 15.70
N GLN A 160 -6.08 -2.98 15.70
CA GLN A 160 -6.44 -4.18 16.46
C GLN A 160 -6.50 -3.92 17.97
N ARG A 161 -5.57 -3.15 18.53
CA ARG A 161 -5.59 -2.78 19.95
C ARG A 161 -6.82 -1.94 20.30
N ARG A 162 -7.21 -0.99 19.44
CA ARG A 162 -8.43 -0.18 19.63
C ARG A 162 -9.68 -1.07 19.57
N LEU A 163 -9.78 -1.96 18.59
CA LEU A 163 -10.91 -2.89 18.46
C LEU A 163 -11.03 -3.83 19.67
N ARG A 164 -9.91 -4.33 20.21
CA ARG A 164 -9.90 -5.21 21.40
C ARG A 164 -10.31 -4.51 22.70
N ARG A 165 -10.04 -3.22 22.85
CA ARG A 165 -10.47 -2.41 24.02
C ARG A 165 -11.96 -2.07 24.00
N HIS A 166 -12.69 -2.47 22.94
CA HIS A 166 -14.10 -2.19 22.75
C HIS A 166 -14.98 -3.45 22.71
N LYS A 167 -14.41 -4.61 23.06
CA LYS A 167 -15.15 -5.81 23.48
C LYS A 167 -15.14 -5.89 24.99
#